data_AF-A0A9X1CIC4-F1
#
_entry.id   AF-A0A9X1CIC4-F1
#
_cell.length_a   1.000
_cell.length_b   1.000
_cell.length_c   1.000
_cell.angle_alpha   90.00
_cell.angle_beta   90.00
_cell.angle_gamma   90.00
#
_symmetry.space_group_name_H-M   'P 1'
#
loop_
_entity.id
_entity.type
_entity.pdbx_description
1 polymer ?
#
loop_
_entity_poly.entity_id
_entity_poly.type
_entity_poly.pdbx_seq_one_letter_code
_entity_poly.pdbx_strand_id
1 'polypeptide(L)'
;MATTPKRPKLIIPKNKSEWVWDGIGFPSYIGSILLLIINWDSLPDQVPAHYNAIGEVTRWGAKWELLILPSIGVFILVLMQLFEKYPEMHNYPQRLNATNAEQFYQNSRKMINQIKNICLILFAYILYASVSIALD
;
A
#
# COMPACT_ATOMS: atom_id res chain seq x y z
N MET A 1 1.17 -21.88 -31.06
CA MET A 1 1.12 -21.33 -29.68
C MET A 1 1.99 -22.20 -28.81
N ALA A 2 3.09 -21.69 -28.26
CA ALA A 2 3.90 -22.45 -27.31
C ALA A 2 3.09 -22.60 -26.01
N THR A 3 2.84 -23.85 -25.59
CA THR A 3 2.19 -24.14 -24.31
C THR A 3 3.14 -23.72 -23.21
N THR A 4 2.87 -22.60 -22.53
CA THR A 4 3.67 -22.18 -21.37
C THR A 4 3.61 -23.32 -20.35
N PRO A 5 4.75 -23.93 -19.97
CA PRO A 5 4.75 -25.01 -18.99
C PRO A 5 4.06 -24.55 -17.71
N LYS A 6 3.20 -25.40 -17.16
CA LYS A 6 2.42 -25.08 -15.95
C LYS A 6 3.40 -24.75 -14.82
N ARG A 7 3.37 -23.50 -14.36
CA ARG A 7 4.26 -22.99 -13.31
C ARG A 7 4.05 -23.81 -12.01
N PRO A 8 5.13 -24.15 -11.29
CA PRO A 8 5.01 -24.89 -10.04
C PRO A 8 4.29 -24.03 -9.00
N LYS A 9 3.34 -24.61 -8.26
CA LYS A 9 2.70 -23.93 -7.13
C LYS A 9 3.45 -24.31 -5.87
N LEU A 10 4.12 -23.33 -5.26
CA LEU A 10 4.98 -23.53 -4.10
C LEU A 10 4.37 -22.87 -2.88
N ILE A 11 4.42 -23.55 -1.73
CA ILE A 11 4.05 -22.95 -0.44
C ILE A 11 5.32 -22.35 0.14
N ILE A 12 5.45 -21.03 0.07
CA ILE A 12 6.64 -20.30 0.50
C ILE A 12 6.31 -19.54 1.78
N PRO A 13 6.98 -19.78 2.92
CA PRO A 13 6.74 -19.02 4.14
C PRO A 13 7.18 -17.55 3.98
N LYS A 14 6.57 -16.62 4.73
CA LYS A 14 6.99 -15.21 4.76
C LYS A 14 8.36 -15.06 5.43
N ASN A 15 9.21 -14.23 4.83
CA ASN A 15 10.52 -13.88 5.37
C ASN A 15 10.40 -12.85 6.48
N LYS A 16 11.42 -12.79 7.36
CA LYS A 16 11.48 -11.81 8.47
C LYS A 16 11.29 -10.37 8.00
N SER A 17 11.86 -9.99 6.85
CA SER A 17 11.71 -8.63 6.32
C SER A 17 10.27 -8.30 5.98
N GLU A 18 9.50 -9.26 5.43
CA GLU A 18 8.10 -9.04 5.07
C GLU A 18 7.25 -8.80 6.32
N TRP A 19 7.52 -9.56 7.38
CA TRP A 19 6.91 -9.33 8.69
C TRP A 19 7.22 -7.97 9.29
N VAL A 20 8.47 -7.50 9.17
CA VAL A 20 8.86 -6.16 9.62
C VAL A 20 8.12 -5.07 8.84
N TRP A 21 8.03 -5.20 7.51
CA TRP A 21 7.31 -4.24 6.67
C TRP A 21 5.81 -4.20 6.99
N ASP A 22 5.17 -5.36 7.15
CA ASP A 22 3.76 -5.42 7.56
C ASP A 22 3.56 -4.83 8.97
N GLY A 23 4.49 -5.10 9.89
CA GLY A 23 4.47 -4.57 11.25
C GLY A 23 4.65 -3.06 11.37
N ILE A 24 5.20 -2.40 10.34
CA ILE A 24 5.29 -0.94 10.27
C ILE A 24 4.11 -0.38 9.48
N GLY A 25 3.87 -0.89 8.28
CA GLY A 25 2.88 -0.33 7.36
C GLY A 25 1.44 -0.45 7.86
N PHE A 26 1.06 -1.60 8.45
CA PHE A 26 -0.31 -1.78 8.93
C PHE A 26 -0.63 -0.88 10.12
N PRO A 27 0.20 -0.81 11.18
CA PRO A 27 -0.07 0.13 12.27
C PRO A 27 -0.05 1.59 11.85
N SER A 28 0.87 2.02 10.97
CA SER A 28 0.87 3.40 10.46
C SER A 28 -0.45 3.75 9.76
N TYR A 29 -0.94 2.86 8.91
CA TYR A 29 -2.16 3.09 8.15
C TYR A 29 -3.44 2.96 9.00
N ILE A 30 -3.51 2.00 9.93
CA ILE A 30 -4.62 1.92 10.89
C ILE A 30 -4.61 3.16 11.79
N GLY A 31 -3.43 3.58 12.24
CA GLY A 31 -3.25 4.78 13.06
C GLY A 31 -3.75 6.04 12.36
N SER A 32 -3.48 6.21 11.06
CA SER A 32 -3.99 7.37 10.33
C SER A 32 -5.51 7.36 10.14
N ILE A 33 -6.12 6.18 9.95
CA ILE A 33 -7.58 6.04 9.92
C ILE A 33 -8.18 6.42 11.27
N LEU A 34 -7.62 5.92 12.37
CA LEU A 34 -8.07 6.27 13.72
C LEU A 34 -7.93 7.77 13.98
N LEU A 35 -6.82 8.37 13.56
CA LEU A 35 -6.60 9.81 13.65
C LEU A 35 -7.68 10.60 12.90
N LEU A 36 -8.03 10.20 11.69
CA LEU A 36 -9.10 10.84 10.91
C LEU A 36 -10.46 10.72 11.62
N ILE A 37 -10.80 9.54 12.14
CA ILE A 37 -12.06 9.29 12.85
C ILE A 37 -12.15 10.15 14.12
N ILE A 38 -11.08 10.19 14.92
CA ILE A 38 -11.04 10.94 16.18
C ILE A 38 -11.22 12.44 15.95
N ASN A 39 -10.67 12.98 14.85
CA ASN A 39 -10.72 14.41 14.56
C ASN A 39 -11.87 14.81 13.63
N TRP A 40 -12.73 13.88 13.22
CA TRP A 40 -13.70 14.10 12.14
C TRP A 40 -14.64 15.29 12.37
N ASP A 41 -15.14 15.42 13.60
CA ASP A 41 -16.09 16.48 13.96
C ASP A 41 -15.41 17.84 14.16
N SER A 42 -14.10 17.85 14.45
CA SER A 42 -13.29 19.06 14.60
C SER A 42 -12.82 19.62 13.25
N LEU A 43 -12.83 18.81 12.20
CA LEU A 43 -12.38 19.23 10.87
C LEU A 43 -13.32 20.28 10.26
N PRO A 44 -12.78 21.37 9.70
CA PRO A 44 -13.57 22.35 8.93
C PRO A 44 -14.19 21.72 7.69
N ASP A 45 -15.17 22.40 7.09
CA ASP A 45 -15.82 21.92 5.86
C ASP A 45 -14.85 21.85 4.66
N GLN A 46 -13.78 22.64 4.68
CA GLN A 46 -12.74 22.65 3.67
C GLN A 46 -11.39 22.22 4.23
N VAL A 47 -10.70 21.34 3.51
CA VAL A 47 -9.41 20.74 3.89
C VAL A 47 -8.42 20.81 2.73
N PRO A 48 -7.11 20.69 2.97
CA PRO A 48 -6.11 20.64 1.90
C PRO A 48 -6.38 19.49 0.94
N ALA A 49 -6.35 19.78 -0.36
CA ALA A 49 -6.75 18.82 -1.38
C ALA A 49 -5.84 18.83 -2.62
N HIS A 50 -4.88 19.76 -2.70
CA HIS A 50 -3.75 19.71 -3.63
C HIS A 50 -2.57 20.52 -3.07
N TYR A 51 -1.36 20.03 -3.33
CA TYR A 51 -0.11 20.63 -2.86
C TYR A 51 0.83 20.91 -4.05
N ASN A 52 1.60 21.99 -3.99
CA ASN A 52 2.70 22.22 -4.95
C ASN A 52 3.94 21.38 -4.59
N ALA A 53 4.99 21.47 -5.42
CA ALA A 53 6.22 20.69 -5.24
C ALA A 53 7.00 21.01 -3.96
N ILE A 54 6.74 22.15 -3.31
CA ILE A 54 7.36 22.56 -2.04
C ILE A 54 6.46 22.30 -0.82
N GLY A 55 5.27 21.70 -1.02
CA GLY A 55 4.37 21.28 0.06
C GLY A 55 3.34 22.31 0.48
N GLU A 56 3.16 23.41 -0.26
CA GLU A 56 2.13 24.41 0.06
C GLU A 56 0.77 24.02 -0.54
N VAL A 57 -0.31 24.30 0.19
CA VAL A 57 -1.67 24.02 -0.25
C VAL A 57 -2.05 24.98 -1.37
N THR A 58 -2.37 24.44 -2.54
CA THR A 58 -2.80 25.20 -3.72
C THR A 58 -4.28 25.02 -4.05
N ARG A 59 -4.93 24.03 -3.43
CA ARG A 59 -6.38 23.81 -3.51
C ARG A 59 -6.91 23.31 -2.17
N TRP A 60 -8.01 23.90 -1.74
CA TRP A 60 -8.85 23.40 -0.65
C TRP A 60 -10.05 22.67 -1.27
N GLY A 61 -10.45 21.55 -0.65
CA GLY A 61 -11.53 20.67 -1.11
C GLY A 61 -12.46 20.32 0.04
N ALA A 62 -13.55 19.61 -0.23
CA ALA A 62 -14.50 19.22 0.81
C ALA A 62 -13.85 18.22 1.79
N LYS A 63 -14.17 18.29 3.09
CA LYS A 63 -13.63 17.35 4.09
C LYS A 63 -13.82 15.87 3.75
N TRP A 64 -14.91 15.55 3.05
CA TRP A 64 -15.22 14.22 2.55
C TRP A 64 -14.18 13.68 1.56
N GLU A 65 -13.44 14.54 0.87
CA GLU A 65 -12.34 14.13 -0.02
C GLU A 65 -11.22 13.39 0.76
N LEU A 66 -11.05 13.62 2.07
CA LEU A 66 -10.08 12.89 2.89
C LEU A 66 -10.36 11.38 2.95
N LEU A 67 -11.61 10.95 2.72
CA LEU A 67 -11.97 9.53 2.68
C LEU A 67 -11.43 8.80 1.43
N ILE A 68 -10.95 9.53 0.42
CA ILE A 68 -10.32 8.93 -0.76
C ILE A 68 -9.03 8.19 -0.37
N LEU A 69 -8.21 8.79 0.50
CA LEU A 69 -6.94 8.20 0.95
C LEU A 69 -7.12 6.83 1.64
N PRO A 70 -7.97 6.67 2.68
CA PRO A 70 -8.24 5.36 3.24
C PRO A 70 -8.93 4.44 2.24
N SER A 71 -9.86 4.93 1.40
CA SER A 71 -10.52 4.05 0.41
C SER A 71 -9.53 3.41 -0.57
N ILE A 72 -8.63 4.20 -1.16
CA ILE A 72 -7.59 3.68 -2.06
C ILE A 72 -6.57 2.83 -1.27
N GLY A 73 -6.24 3.21 -0.03
CA GLY A 73 -5.36 2.41 0.83
C GLY A 73 -5.89 1.00 1.08
N VAL A 74 -7.19 0.84 1.36
CA VAL A 74 -7.83 -0.49 1.53
C VAL A 74 -7.77 -1.27 0.23
N PHE A 75 -8.08 -0.62 -0.90
CA PHE A 75 -7.99 -1.24 -2.22
C PHE A 75 -6.58 -1.76 -2.50
N ILE A 76 -5.54 -0.95 -2.28
CA ILE A 76 -4.13 -1.35 -2.45
C ILE A 76 -3.79 -2.50 -1.52
N LEU A 77 -4.17 -2.43 -0.25
CA LEU A 77 -3.90 -3.48 0.73
C LEU A 77 -4.48 -4.82 0.25
N VAL A 78 -5.76 -4.85 -0.11
CA VAL A 78 -6.45 -6.07 -0.55
C VAL A 78 -5.83 -6.61 -1.84
N LEU A 79 -5.63 -5.76 -2.85
CA LEU A 79 -5.08 -6.15 -4.14
C LEU A 79 -3.66 -6.71 -4.01
N MET A 80 -2.78 -6.01 -3.29
CA MET A 80 -1.39 -6.44 -3.12
C MET A 80 -1.29 -7.68 -2.23
N GLN A 81 -2.16 -7.82 -1.22
CA GLN A 81 -2.22 -9.04 -0.41
C GLN A 81 -2.65 -10.25 -1.25
N LEU A 82 -3.53 -10.05 -2.24
CA LEU A 82 -3.90 -11.09 -3.20
C LEU A 82 -2.70 -11.51 -4.07
N PHE A 83 -1.93 -10.55 -4.57
CA PHE A 83 -0.70 -10.82 -5.31
C PHE A 83 0.37 -11.49 -4.45
N GLU A 84 0.52 -11.10 -3.17
CA GLU A 84 1.42 -11.77 -2.24
C GLU A 84 1.06 -13.26 -2.05
N LYS A 85 -0.24 -13.58 -2.10
CA LYS A 85 -0.76 -14.95 -1.92
C LYS A 85 -0.54 -15.83 -3.15
N TYR A 86 -0.48 -15.24 -4.36
CA TYR A 86 -0.39 -15.97 -5.63
C TYR A 86 0.81 -15.50 -6.48
N PRO A 87 2.05 -15.62 -5.97
CA PRO A 87 3.23 -15.15 -6.68
C PRO A 87 3.43 -15.82 -8.04
N GLU A 88 2.95 -17.04 -8.25
CA GLU A 88 3.04 -17.76 -9.52
C GLU A 88 2.33 -17.04 -10.69
N MET A 89 1.40 -16.12 -10.38
CA MET A 89 0.64 -15.34 -11.37
C MET A 89 1.40 -14.10 -11.87
N HIS A 90 2.53 -13.74 -11.23
CA HIS A 90 3.29 -12.56 -11.60
C HIS A 90 3.99 -12.72 -12.96
N ASN A 91 4.45 -11.60 -13.52
CA ASN A 91 5.23 -11.63 -14.74
C ASN A 91 6.69 -12.02 -14.43
N TYR A 92 7.19 -13.07 -15.08
CA TYR A 92 8.54 -13.62 -14.87
C TYR A 92 9.29 -13.79 -16.19
N PRO A 93 10.62 -13.70 -16.18
CA PRO A 93 11.43 -13.92 -17.38
C PRO A 93 11.36 -15.38 -17.84
N GLN A 94 11.66 -15.60 -19.14
CA GLN A 94 11.63 -16.94 -19.76
C GLN A 94 12.60 -17.95 -19.11
N ARG A 95 13.64 -17.48 -18.39
CA ARG A 95 14.59 -18.33 -17.65
C ARG A 95 14.03 -18.98 -16.36
N LEU A 96 12.78 -18.67 -15.99
CA LEU A 96 12.11 -19.31 -14.87
C LEU A 96 11.93 -20.81 -15.15
N ASN A 97 12.34 -21.64 -14.20
CA ASN A 97 12.16 -23.09 -14.26
C ASN A 97 11.94 -23.67 -12.85
N ALA A 98 11.76 -24.98 -12.73
CA ALA A 98 11.44 -25.62 -11.46
C ALA A 98 12.54 -25.46 -10.39
N THR A 99 13.81 -25.33 -10.76
CA THR A 99 14.92 -25.25 -9.80
C THR A 99 15.13 -23.85 -9.23
N ASN A 100 14.68 -22.80 -9.92
CA ASN A 100 14.83 -21.40 -9.48
C ASN A 100 13.50 -20.71 -9.13
N ALA A 101 12.35 -21.37 -9.32
CA ALA A 101 11.03 -20.79 -9.11
C ALA A 101 10.83 -20.20 -7.71
N GLU A 102 11.29 -20.88 -6.67
CA GLU A 102 11.15 -20.41 -5.29
C GLU A 102 11.81 -19.04 -5.09
N GLN A 103 13.04 -18.87 -5.59
CA GLN A 103 13.79 -17.61 -5.45
C GLN A 103 13.11 -16.47 -6.20
N PHE A 104 12.61 -16.73 -7.42
CA PHE A 104 11.83 -15.74 -8.17
C PHE A 104 10.53 -15.34 -7.46
N TYR A 105 9.84 -16.30 -6.87
CA TYR A 105 8.57 -16.06 -6.17
C TYR A 105 8.79 -15.29 -4.87
N GLN A 106 9.81 -15.65 -4.09
CA GLN A 106 10.22 -14.92 -2.89
C GLN A 106 10.57 -13.47 -3.21
N ASN A 107 11.43 -13.22 -4.21
CA ASN A 107 11.86 -11.88 -4.58
C ASN A 107 10.69 -11.01 -5.05
N SER A 108 9.82 -11.58 -5.89
CA SER A 108 8.67 -10.86 -6.41
C SER A 108 7.63 -10.57 -5.31
N ARG A 109 7.30 -11.55 -4.47
CA ARG A 109 6.40 -11.36 -3.32
C ARG A 109 6.94 -10.30 -2.36
N LYS A 110 8.24 -10.35 -2.04
CA LYS A 110 8.89 -9.35 -1.17
C LYS A 110 8.77 -7.94 -1.76
N MET A 111 8.97 -7.78 -3.07
CA MET A 111 8.80 -6.48 -3.73
C MET A 111 7.36 -5.97 -3.61
N ILE A 112 6.37 -6.83 -3.86
CA ILE A 112 4.94 -6.47 -3.68
C ILE A 112 4.66 -6.06 -2.23
N ASN A 113 5.16 -6.83 -1.25
CA ASN A 113 4.99 -6.53 0.16
C ASN A 113 5.59 -5.16 0.55
N GLN A 114 6.77 -4.83 0.05
CA GLN A 114 7.43 -3.55 0.30
C GLN A 114 6.67 -2.40 -0.35
N ILE A 115 6.27 -2.53 -1.62
CA ILE A 115 5.50 -1.49 -2.34
C ILE A 115 4.16 -1.23 -1.64
N LYS A 116 3.44 -2.28 -1.27
CA LYS A 116 2.19 -2.19 -0.49
C LYS A 116 2.41 -1.36 0.77
N ASN A 117 3.38 -1.74 1.60
CA ASN A 117 3.62 -1.07 2.87
C ASN A 117 4.14 0.37 2.70
N ILE A 118 4.96 0.66 1.70
CA ILE A 118 5.39 2.03 1.37
C ILE A 118 4.17 2.90 0.99
N CYS A 119 3.27 2.40 0.14
CA CYS A 119 2.04 3.12 -0.21
C CYS A 119 1.17 3.41 1.02
N LEU A 120 1.01 2.42 1.91
CA LEU A 120 0.23 2.57 3.15
C LEU A 120 0.84 3.63 4.08
N ILE A 121 2.17 3.65 4.24
CA ILE A 121 2.89 4.65 5.04
C ILE A 121 2.75 6.05 4.41
N LEU A 122 2.89 6.17 3.10
CA LEU A 122 2.73 7.45 2.40
C LEU A 122 1.32 8.01 2.54
N PHE A 123 0.29 7.16 2.39
CA PHE A 123 -1.09 7.59 2.58
C PHE A 123 -1.38 7.98 4.03
N ALA A 124 -0.80 7.26 4.99
CA ALA A 124 -0.88 7.62 6.40
C ALA A 124 -0.27 9.00 6.67
N TYR A 125 0.91 9.26 6.11
CA TYR A 125 1.60 10.55 6.24
C TYR A 125 0.81 11.70 5.59
N ILE A 126 0.32 11.51 4.37
CA ILE A 126 -0.48 12.53 3.67
C ILE A 126 -1.75 12.83 4.47
N LEU A 127 -2.45 11.80 4.96
CA LEU A 127 -3.66 11.97 5.74
C LEU A 127 -3.40 12.70 7.06
N TYR A 128 -2.32 12.35 7.75
CA TYR A 128 -1.86 13.08 8.94
C TYR A 128 -1.61 14.55 8.62
N ALA A 129 -0.81 14.85 7.59
CA ALA A 129 -0.49 16.22 7.20
C ALA A 129 -1.73 17.03 6.83
N SER A 130 -2.66 16.46 6.07
CA SER A 130 -3.91 17.13 5.71
C SER A 130 -4.80 17.41 6.91
N VAL A 131 -4.88 16.49 7.87
CA VAL A 131 -5.63 16.70 9.12
C VAL A 131 -4.96 17.77 9.99
N SER A 132 -3.64 17.71 10.18
CA SER A 132 -2.91 18.71 10.96
C SER A 132 -3.09 20.12 10.40
N ILE A 133 -2.86 20.30 9.09
CA ILE A 133 -3.00 21.61 8.43
C ILE A 133 -4.45 22.13 8.48
N ALA A 134 -5.44 21.24 8.48
CA ALA A 134 -6.84 21.64 8.57
C ALA A 134 -7.27 22.05 9.99
N LEU A 135 -6.52 21.67 11.02
CA LEU A 135 -6.82 21.97 12.42
C LEU A 135 -5.96 23.11 13.00
N ASP A 136 -4.90 23.50 12.30
CA ASP A 136 -4.07 24.69 12.59
C ASP A 136 -4.77 25.99 12.16
#